data_AF-A0A2T0KIY3-F1
#
_entry.id   AF-A0A2T0KIY3-F1
#
_cell.length_a   1.000
_cell.length_b   1.000
_cell.length_c   1.000
_cell.angle_alpha   90.00
_cell.angle_beta   90.00
_cell.angle_gamma   90.00
#
_symmetry.space_group_name_H-M   'P 1'
#
loop_
_entity.id
_entity.type
_entity.pdbx_description
1 polymer ?
#
loop_
_entity_poly.entity_id
_entity_poly.type
_entity_poly.pdbx_seq_one_letter_code
_entity_poly.pdbx_strand_id
1 'polypeptide(L)' 'MKDALGREHLVTLALPLPLETAGALLKAICEAAEKLGYTEVSLLTDGMNQVVATPPK' A
#
# COMPACT_ATOMS: atom_id res chain seq x y z
N MET A 1 -1.25 0.71 -13.05
CA MET A 1 -2.37 1.41 -13.71
C MET A 1 -2.21 2.88 -13.35
N LYS A 2 -2.13 3.79 -14.33
CA LYS A 2 -2.02 5.23 -14.07
C LYS A 2 -3.40 5.87 -14.08
N ASP A 3 -3.70 6.70 -13.09
CA ASP A 3 -4.94 7.49 -13.09
C ASP A 3 -4.88 8.63 -14.13
N ALA A 4 -5.98 9.37 -14.29
CA ALA A 4 -6.09 10.48 -15.23
C ALA A 4 -5.13 11.66 -14.92
N LEU A 5 -4.46 11.65 -13.76
CA LEU A 5 -3.46 12.64 -13.33
C LEU A 5 -2.03 12.09 -13.41
N GLY A 6 -1.84 10.87 -13.93
CA GLY A 6 -0.53 10.21 -14.08
C GLY A 6 0.00 9.57 -12.80
N ARG A 7 -0.82 9.44 -11.75
CA ARG A 7 -0.45 8.82 -10.48
C ARG A 7 -0.50 7.32 -10.58
N GLU A 8 0.51 6.64 -10.01
CA GLU A 8 0.56 5.19 -9.93
C GLU A 8 0.11 4.74 -8.55
N HIS A 9 -0.95 3.94 -8.53
CA HIS A 9 -1.54 3.38 -7.32
C HIS A 9 -1.22 1.89 -7.24
N LEU A 10 -0.69 1.47 -6.09
CA LEU A 10 -0.48 0.07 -5.76
C LEU A 10 -1.58 -0.39 -4.80
N VAL A 11 -2.35 -1.40 -5.19
CA VAL A 11 -3.35 -2.03 -4.33
C VAL A 11 -2.92 -3.46 -4.05
N THR A 12 -2.85 -3.83 -2.77
CA THR A 12 -2.48 -5.19 -2.34
C THR A 12 -3.44 -5.71 -1.29
N LEU A 13 -3.72 -7.02 -1.36
CA LEU A 13 -4.62 -7.71 -0.45
C LEU A 13 -3.78 -8.54 0.51
N ALA A 14 -3.81 -8.19 1.79
CA ALA A 14 -3.18 -8.98 2.83
C ALA A 14 -4.18 -9.97 3.43
N LEU A 15 -3.73 -11.22 3.56
CA LEU A 15 -4.40 -12.21 4.40
C LEU A 15 -4.54 -11.68 5.83
N PRO A 16 -5.52 -12.16 6.61
CA PRO A 16 -5.64 -11.78 8.01
C PRO A 16 -4.33 -12.12 8.74
N LEU A 17 -3.61 -11.07 9.12
CA LEU A 17 -2.33 -11.10 9.81
C LEU A 17 -2.50 -10.32 11.12
N PRO A 18 -1.69 -10.63 12.15
CA PRO A 18 -1.63 -9.80 13.35
C PRO A 18 -1.37 -8.33 12.99
N LEU A 19 -2.01 -7.40 13.71
CA LEU A 19 -1.91 -5.95 13.47
C LEU A 19 -0.46 -5.45 13.45
N GLU A 20 0.40 -5.98 14.33
CA GLU A 20 1.83 -5.67 14.35
C GLU A 20 2.53 -6.08 13.03
N THR A 21 2.16 -7.24 12.49
CA THR A 21 2.69 -7.74 11.21
C THR A 21 2.17 -6.92 10.03
N ALA A 22 0.91 -6.46 10.09
CA ALA A 22 0.32 -5.61 9.04
C ALA A 22 1.05 -4.27 8.90
N GLY A 23 1.44 -3.65 10.02
CA GLY A 23 2.23 -2.40 10.00
C GLY A 23 3.62 -2.58 9.37
N ALA A 24 4.33 -3.65 9.74
CA ALA A 24 5.64 -3.97 9.16
C ALA A 24 5.55 -4.29 7.66
N LEU A 25 4.51 -5.04 7.26
CA LEU A 25 4.24 -5.36 5.85
C LEU A 25 3.95 -4.09 5.04
N LEU A 26 3.06 -3.22 5.55
CA LEU A 26 2.73 -1.96 4.89
C LEU A 26 3.97 -1.10 4.70
N LYS A 27 4.84 -1.02 5.71
CA LYS A 27 6.11 -0.28 5.62
C LYS A 27 7.01 -0.83 4.52
N ALA A 28 7.21 -2.14 4.47
CA ALA A 28 8.03 -2.78 3.45
C ALA A 28 7.48 -2.56 2.03
N ILE A 29 6.15 -2.59 1.88
CA ILE A 29 5.49 -2.32 0.60
C ILE A 29 5.66 -0.85 0.21
N CYS A 30 5.47 0.10 1.13
CA CYS A 30 5.69 1.52 0.87
C CYS A 30 7.12 1.82 0.40
N GLU A 31 8.13 1.24 1.05
CA GLU A 31 9.55 1.42 0.66
C GLU A 31 9.84 0.86 -0.74
N ALA A 32 9.20 -0.25 -1.13
CA ALA A 32 9.34 -0.80 -2.47
C ALA A 32 8.57 0.03 -3.51
N ALA A 33 7.37 0.50 -3.16
CA ALA A 33 6.51 1.33 -4.00
C ALA A 33 7.17 2.68 -4.32
N GLU A 34 7.81 3.31 -3.34
CA GLU A 34 8.60 4.54 -3.50
C GLU A 34 9.70 4.37 -4.56
N LYS A 35 10.50 3.30 -4.46
CA LYS A 35 11.59 3.01 -5.41
C LYS A 35 11.11 2.78 -6.83
N LEU A 36 9.86 2.36 -6.99
CA LEU A 36 9.23 2.12 -8.28
C LEU A 36 8.42 3.34 -8.79
N GLY A 37 8.39 4.44 -8.04
CA GLY A 37 7.72 5.68 -8.42
C GLY A 37 6.21 5.69 -8.18
N TYR A 38 5.69 4.77 -7.37
CA TYR A 38 4.28 4.81 -6.97
C TYR A 38 4.02 5.97 -6.02
N THR A 39 2.90 6.64 -6.23
CA THR A 39 2.49 7.81 -5.45
C THR A 39 1.57 7.45 -4.29
N GLU A 40 0.97 6.26 -4.31
CA GLU A 40 0.02 5.82 -3.30
C GLU A 40 0.00 4.29 -3.15
N VAL A 41 -0.14 3.82 -1.92
CA VAL A 41 -0.29 2.41 -1.58
C VAL A 41 -1.58 2.22 -0.77
N SER A 42 -2.42 1.28 -1.21
CA SER A 42 -3.60 0.83 -0.48
C SER A 42 -3.45 -0.64 -0.10
N LEU A 43 -3.50 -0.94 1.19
CA LEU A 43 -3.53 -2.29 1.73
C LEU A 43 -4.96 -2.63 2.15
N LEU A 44 -5.52 -3.67 1.54
CA LEU A 44 -6.82 -4.22 1.89
C LEU A 44 -6.61 -5.40 2.84
N THR A 45 -7.19 -5.34 4.04
CA THR A 45 -7.13 -6.43 5.05
C THR A 45 -8.52 -6.98 5.31
N ASP A 46 -8.59 -8.32 5.37
CA ASP A 46 -9.76 -9.11 5.82
C ASP A 46 -11.12 -8.70 5.22
N GLY A 47 -11.12 -8.22 3.97
CA GLY A 47 -12.33 -7.90 3.21
C GLY A 47 -13.14 -6.68 3.69
N MET A 48 -12.81 -6.05 4.82
CA MET A 48 -13.58 -4.91 5.36
C MET A 48 -12.77 -3.65 5.66
N ASN A 49 -11.45 -3.75 5.83
CA ASN A 49 -10.62 -2.60 6.23
C ASN A 49 -9.61 -2.25 5.13
N GLN A 50 -9.58 -0.98 4.75
CA GLN A 50 -8.58 -0.41 3.85
C GLN A 50 -7.66 0.50 4.65
N VAL A 51 -6.35 0.23 4.58
CA VAL A 51 -5.31 1.12 5.08
C VAL A 51 -4.66 1.80 3.89
N VAL A 52 -4.81 3.13 3.82
CA VAL A 52 -4.20 3.94 2.76
C VAL A 52 -2.94 4.61 3.32
N ALA A 53 -1.83 4.47 2.60
CA ALA A 53 -0.57 5.11 2.94
C ALA A 53 0.03 5.76 1.69
N THR A 54 0.48 7.00 1.84
CA THR A 54 1.33 7.66 0.87
C THR A 54 2.80 7.35 1.20
N PRO A 55 3.57 6.77 0.26
CA PRO A 55 5.01 6.64 0.44
C PRO A 55 5.65 8.00 0.74
N PRO A 56 6.62 8.07 1.66
CA PRO A 56 7.39 9.29 1.88
C PRO A 56 8.16 9.67 0.60
N LYS A 57 8.37 10.97 0.39
CA LYS A 57 9.17 11.51 -0.73
C LYS A 57 10.65 11.55 -0.41
#